data_AF-A0A850EZL0-F1
#
_entry.id   AF-A0A850EZL0-F1
#
_cell.length_a   1.000
_cell.length_b   1.000
_cell.length_c   1.000
_cell.angle_alpha   90.00
_cell.angle_beta   90.00
_cell.angle_gamma   90.00
#
_symmetry.space_group_name_H-M   'P 1'
#
loop_
_entity.id
_entity.type
_entity.pdbx_description
1 polymer ?
#
loop_
_entity_poly.entity_id
_entity_poly.type
_entity_poly.pdbx_seq_one_letter_code
_entity_poly.pdbx_strand_id
1 'polypeptide(L)'
;MAKAPTTVKTASVLAFERKLATSDAILLAGNWQGSDWQPIRVQEKAVRGTISNRLKNAITNDPVKLDAEIQKANLQRVDVAALPADADTLKLIFTLRVLGNLAVPSVCNDRAYQDELTQVINGYVEEQGFDELARRYASNLANGRFLWRNRVGAEQIQIRVTGKEGQVWEFNAHDYSLREFNADDSALNELAQQIAQGLSGQNFVLLTVEAQVRLGAGQEVFPSQELVLDSNSSKSRLLYQVDEVAGIHSQKIGNALRTIDTWHPLADEYGAIAVEPYGSVTSRGIACRQPREKMDFYTLLDNWVVKGQKPEVEQQHYVMAVLIRGGVFGEKSE
;
A
#
# COMPACT_ATOMS: atom_id res chain seq x y z
N MET A 1 -28.60 1.75 -41.85
CA MET A 1 -28.36 3.14 -41.39
C MET A 1 -27.21 3.07 -40.40
N ALA A 2 -26.05 3.64 -40.74
CA ALA A 2 -24.95 3.75 -39.79
C ALA A 2 -25.40 4.70 -38.67
N LYS A 3 -25.44 4.23 -37.42
CA LYS A 3 -25.58 5.12 -36.26
C LYS A 3 -24.45 6.13 -36.35
N ALA A 4 -24.77 7.43 -36.34
CA ALA A 4 -23.77 8.46 -36.14
C ALA A 4 -22.97 8.11 -34.87
N PRO A 5 -21.64 8.26 -34.85
CA PRO A 5 -20.87 7.95 -33.66
C PRO A 5 -21.38 8.86 -32.54
N THR A 6 -22.04 8.27 -31.56
CA THR A 6 -22.38 8.96 -30.32
C THR A 6 -21.06 9.39 -29.72
N THR A 7 -20.78 10.69 -29.68
CA THR A 7 -19.59 11.21 -29.01
C THR A 7 -19.74 10.93 -27.53
N VAL A 8 -19.14 9.84 -27.07
CA VAL A 8 -19.09 9.46 -25.66
C VAL A 8 -18.33 10.55 -24.92
N LYS A 9 -18.85 10.99 -23.77
CA LYS A 9 -18.21 12.00 -22.92
C LYS A 9 -17.85 11.36 -21.59
N THR A 10 -16.90 11.96 -20.89
CA THR A 10 -16.51 11.55 -19.55
C THR A 10 -17.68 11.69 -18.58
N ALA A 11 -17.88 10.68 -17.73
CA ALA A 11 -18.87 10.73 -16.66
C ALA A 11 -18.43 11.72 -15.57
N SER A 12 -19.30 12.65 -15.16
CA SER A 12 -18.97 13.58 -14.08
C SER A 12 -18.99 12.93 -12.69
N VAL A 13 -19.62 11.76 -12.53
CA VAL A 13 -19.53 10.94 -11.33
C VAL A 13 -19.14 9.53 -11.71
N LEU A 14 -17.96 9.10 -11.28
CA LEU A 14 -17.45 7.75 -11.45
C LEU A 14 -16.78 7.29 -10.15
N ALA A 15 -17.13 6.11 -9.66
CA ALA A 15 -16.48 5.53 -8.48
C ALA A 15 -16.31 4.01 -8.60
N PHE A 16 -15.19 3.52 -8.10
CA PHE A 16 -14.89 2.10 -7.99
C PHE A 16 -14.56 1.75 -6.54
N GLU A 17 -15.22 0.71 -6.01
CA GLU A 17 -14.76 0.04 -4.80
C GLU A 17 -13.40 -0.65 -5.03
N ARG A 18 -12.54 -0.58 -4.02
CA ARG A 18 -11.27 -1.30 -3.99
C ARG A 18 -11.49 -2.81 -4.13
N LYS A 19 -10.60 -3.49 -4.87
CA LYS A 19 -10.65 -4.93 -5.12
C LYS A 19 -9.67 -5.74 -4.28
N LEU A 20 -8.64 -5.09 -3.73
CA LEU A 20 -7.79 -5.66 -2.68
C LEU A 20 -8.22 -5.08 -1.33
N ALA A 21 -9.00 -5.84 -0.57
CA ALA A 21 -9.53 -5.42 0.72
C ALA A 21 -8.76 -6.10 1.86
N THR A 22 -7.78 -5.37 2.40
CA THR A 22 -6.98 -5.79 3.56
C THR A 22 -7.66 -5.42 4.87
N SER A 23 -7.58 -6.29 5.87
CA SER A 23 -7.84 -5.90 7.26
C SER A 23 -6.69 -5.05 7.82
N ASP A 24 -6.88 -4.47 9.01
CA ASP A 24 -5.74 -4.00 9.79
C ASP A 24 -4.84 -5.19 10.15
N ALA A 25 -3.55 -4.91 10.31
CA ALA A 25 -2.60 -5.91 10.75
C ALA A 25 -2.33 -5.76 12.24
N ILE A 26 -2.33 -6.87 12.97
CA ILE A 26 -2.00 -6.91 14.40
C ILE A 26 -0.56 -7.36 14.60
N LEU A 27 0.08 -6.84 15.65
CA LEU A 27 1.47 -7.14 15.99
C LEU A 27 1.53 -7.97 17.28
N LEU A 28 2.19 -9.12 17.19
CA LEU A 28 2.40 -10.08 18.27
C LEU A 28 3.90 -10.30 18.46
N ALA A 29 4.31 -10.73 19.65
CA ALA A 29 5.68 -11.11 19.97
C ALA A 29 5.76 -12.59 20.32
N GLY A 30 6.88 -13.21 19.97
CA GLY A 30 7.20 -14.60 20.30
C GLY A 30 8.66 -14.89 20.02
N ASN A 31 9.01 -16.17 20.04
CA ASN A 31 10.35 -16.63 19.66
C ASN A 31 10.34 -17.18 18.24
N TRP A 32 11.46 -17.08 17.55
CA TRP A 32 11.60 -17.52 16.15
C TRP A 32 11.10 -18.96 15.96
N GLN A 33 10.17 -19.16 15.02
CA GLN A 33 9.52 -20.45 14.75
C GLN A 33 8.78 -21.09 15.95
N GLY A 34 8.49 -20.31 16.99
CA GLY A 34 7.68 -20.72 18.13
C GLY A 34 6.18 -20.74 17.83
N SER A 35 5.41 -21.39 18.70
CA SER A 35 3.94 -21.44 18.65
C SER A 35 3.27 -20.40 19.53
N ASP A 36 3.98 -19.88 20.53
CA ASP A 36 3.42 -19.02 21.56
C ASP A 36 3.59 -17.54 21.17
N TRP A 37 2.47 -16.88 20.94
CA TRP A 37 2.41 -15.50 20.48
C TRP A 37 1.59 -14.66 21.45
N GLN A 38 2.17 -13.56 21.94
CA GLN A 38 1.51 -12.62 22.84
C GLN A 38 1.31 -11.25 22.18
N PRO A 39 0.23 -10.52 22.48
CA PRO A 39 0.00 -9.21 21.88
C PRO A 39 1.05 -8.17 22.27
N ILE A 40 1.53 -7.38 21.29
CA ILE A 40 2.39 -6.23 21.59
C ILE A 40 1.49 -5.06 21.98
N ARG A 41 1.59 -4.62 23.23
CA ARG A 41 0.84 -3.47 23.75
C ARG A 41 1.60 -2.17 23.49
N VAL A 42 0.87 -1.10 23.19
CA VAL A 42 1.45 0.25 23.14
C VAL A 42 1.68 0.74 24.56
N GLN A 43 2.88 1.23 24.82
CA GLN A 43 3.30 1.78 26.12
C GLN A 43 3.64 3.26 25.98
N GLU A 44 3.40 4.02 27.04
CA GLU A 44 3.83 5.40 27.11
C GLU A 44 5.21 5.50 27.78
N LYS A 45 6.09 6.34 27.24
CA LYS A 45 7.30 6.76 27.93
C LYS A 45 7.53 8.27 27.85
N ALA A 46 8.12 8.83 28.89
CA ALA A 46 8.62 10.19 28.88
C ALA A 46 10.04 10.22 28.30
N VAL A 47 10.29 11.11 27.35
CA VAL A 47 11.58 11.31 26.71
C VAL A 47 12.05 12.74 26.90
N ARG A 48 13.33 12.91 27.20
CA ARG A 48 14.01 14.20 27.23
C ARG A 48 14.75 14.39 25.91
N GLY A 49 14.08 14.98 24.94
CA GLY A 49 14.66 15.32 23.65
C GLY A 49 15.57 16.57 23.74
N THR A 50 16.26 16.82 22.63
CA THR A 50 17.02 18.04 22.37
C THR A 50 16.29 18.89 21.33
N ILE A 51 16.60 20.19 21.30
CA ILE A 51 16.17 21.07 20.21
C ILE A 51 17.03 20.74 18.98
N SER A 52 16.39 20.14 17.97
CA SER A 52 17.06 19.61 16.77
C SER A 52 16.42 20.08 15.46
N ASN A 53 15.34 20.86 15.53
CA ASN A 53 14.75 21.51 14.37
C ASN A 53 15.59 22.73 13.95
N ARG A 54 15.52 23.09 12.66
CA ARG A 54 16.13 24.32 12.16
C ARG A 54 15.50 25.52 12.89
N LEU A 55 16.35 26.30 13.56
CA LEU A 55 15.93 27.51 14.27
C LEU A 55 15.79 28.70 13.31
N LYS A 56 14.93 29.65 13.68
CA LYS A 56 14.72 30.88 12.89
C LYS A 56 15.97 31.76 12.93
N ASN A 57 16.23 32.51 11.86
CA ASN A 57 17.39 33.40 11.74
C ASN A 57 17.53 34.39 12.91
N ALA A 58 16.40 34.87 13.46
CA ALA A 58 16.38 35.76 14.61
C ALA A 58 16.96 35.15 15.90
N ILE A 59 17.01 33.81 15.98
CA ILE A 59 17.63 33.07 17.09
C ILE A 59 19.07 32.72 16.73
N THR A 60 19.34 32.26 15.51
CA THR A 60 20.69 31.80 15.11
C THR A 60 21.70 32.93 14.95
N ASN A 61 21.26 34.16 14.66
CA ASN A 61 22.16 35.31 14.49
C ASN A 61 22.56 35.96 15.83
N ASP A 62 22.00 35.51 16.94
CA ASP A 62 22.29 35.99 18.28
C ASP A 62 22.86 34.82 19.10
N PRO A 63 24.19 34.78 19.33
CA PRO A 63 24.84 33.65 20.01
C PRO A 63 24.23 33.32 21.38
N VAL A 64 23.80 34.34 22.12
CA VAL A 64 23.22 34.15 23.47
C VAL A 64 21.84 33.50 23.36
N LYS A 65 21.00 33.92 22.40
CA LYS A 65 19.69 33.30 22.18
C LYS A 65 19.81 31.89 21.61
N LEU A 66 20.76 31.67 20.72
CA LEU A 66 21.04 30.34 20.18
C LEU A 66 21.42 29.37 21.30
N ASP A 67 22.40 29.75 22.13
CA ASP A 67 22.86 28.93 23.26
C ASP A 67 21.74 28.65 24.25
N ALA A 68 20.95 29.68 24.59
CA ALA A 68 19.81 29.52 25.47
C ALA A 68 18.74 28.59 24.90
N GLU A 69 18.49 28.61 23.59
CA GLU A 69 17.46 27.77 22.96
C GLU A 69 17.90 26.31 22.87
N ILE A 70 19.13 26.03 22.44
CA ILE A 70 19.62 24.65 22.27
C ILE A 70 19.84 23.92 23.59
N GLN A 71 20.07 24.65 24.69
CA GLN A 71 20.20 24.08 26.04
C GLN A 71 18.85 23.67 26.67
N LYS A 72 17.71 24.11 26.10
CA LYS A 72 16.39 23.74 26.63
C LYS A 72 16.13 22.25 26.50
N ALA A 73 15.64 21.66 27.59
CA ALA A 73 15.12 20.29 27.55
C ALA A 73 13.79 20.25 26.80
N ASN A 74 13.68 19.40 25.79
CA ASN A 74 12.45 19.16 25.06
C ASN A 74 11.76 17.91 25.66
N LEU A 75 11.04 18.10 26.77
CA LEU A 75 10.35 17.01 27.46
C LEU A 75 9.08 16.63 26.70
N GLN A 76 8.93 15.35 26.35
CA GLN A 76 7.78 14.85 25.62
C GLN A 76 7.30 13.51 26.17
N ARG A 77 6.02 13.21 26.00
CA ARG A 77 5.47 11.86 26.18
C ARG A 77 5.17 11.28 24.80
N VAL A 78 5.60 10.04 24.59
CA VAL A 78 5.44 9.32 23.32
C VAL A 78 4.95 7.91 23.56
N ASP A 79 4.16 7.41 22.61
CA ASP A 79 3.84 6.01 22.51
C ASP A 79 5.00 5.22 21.88
N VAL A 80 5.24 4.03 22.40
CA VAL A 80 6.21 3.04 21.92
C VAL A 80 5.62 1.64 21.92
N ALA A 81 6.13 0.78 21.05
CA ALA A 81 5.84 -0.64 21.03
C ALA A 81 7.17 -1.39 20.85
N ALA A 82 7.37 -2.45 21.60
CA ALA A 82 8.61 -3.23 21.56
C ALA A 82 8.33 -4.71 21.84
N LEU A 83 9.23 -5.56 21.38
CA LEU A 83 9.26 -6.95 21.80
C LEU A 83 9.60 -7.03 23.30
N PRO A 84 9.04 -8.01 24.02
CA PRO A 84 9.51 -8.39 25.36
C PRO A 84 10.99 -8.79 25.40
N ALA A 85 11.57 -8.78 26.59
CA ALA A 85 12.98 -9.14 26.79
C ALA A 85 13.27 -10.64 26.55
N ASP A 86 12.24 -11.47 26.53
CA ASP A 86 12.27 -12.92 26.33
C ASP A 86 11.71 -13.38 24.97
N ALA A 87 11.49 -12.43 24.05
CA ALA A 87 10.96 -12.68 22.71
C ALA A 87 11.79 -11.95 21.65
N ASP A 88 12.31 -12.68 20.66
CA ASP A 88 13.19 -12.13 19.62
C ASP A 88 12.49 -11.87 18.28
N THR A 89 11.22 -12.23 18.15
CA THR A 89 10.49 -12.27 16.89
C THR A 89 9.18 -11.51 16.95
N LEU A 90 8.99 -10.62 15.98
CA LEU A 90 7.72 -9.96 15.69
C LEU A 90 6.90 -10.87 14.76
N LYS A 91 5.65 -11.16 15.11
CA LYS A 91 4.65 -11.70 14.20
C LYS A 91 3.63 -10.64 13.82
N LEU A 92 3.45 -10.41 12.52
CA LEU A 92 2.40 -9.56 11.96
C LEU A 92 1.35 -10.44 11.28
N ILE A 93 0.07 -10.23 11.55
CA ILE A 93 -1.03 -11.00 10.94
C ILE A 93 -2.10 -10.05 10.38
N PHE A 94 -2.56 -10.31 9.16
CA PHE A 94 -3.75 -9.68 8.58
C PHE A 94 -4.46 -10.63 7.60
N THR A 95 -5.65 -10.24 7.15
CA THR A 95 -6.38 -10.94 6.09
C THR A 95 -6.54 -10.07 4.86
N LEU A 96 -6.57 -10.70 3.68
CA LEU A 96 -6.78 -10.05 2.38
C LEU A 96 -7.93 -10.75 1.65
N ARG A 97 -8.97 -9.99 1.30
CA ARG A 97 -9.97 -10.41 0.33
C ARG A 97 -9.63 -9.85 -1.05
N VAL A 98 -9.69 -10.69 -2.07
CA VAL A 98 -9.57 -10.29 -3.47
C VAL A 98 -10.96 -10.36 -4.10
N LEU A 99 -11.44 -9.23 -4.61
CA LEU A 99 -12.79 -9.07 -5.14
C LEU A 99 -12.73 -8.95 -6.67
N GLY A 100 -13.69 -9.58 -7.34
CA GLY A 100 -13.81 -9.54 -8.80
C GLY A 100 -14.68 -8.40 -9.31
N ASN A 101 -15.25 -8.59 -10.51
CA ASN A 101 -16.19 -7.67 -11.16
C ASN A 101 -15.63 -6.26 -11.37
N LEU A 102 -14.39 -6.16 -11.84
CA LEU A 102 -13.75 -4.87 -12.11
C LEU A 102 -14.50 -4.04 -13.15
N ALA A 103 -15.17 -4.68 -14.12
CA ALA A 103 -15.92 -3.99 -15.18
C ALA A 103 -17.17 -3.25 -14.68
N VAL A 104 -17.58 -3.45 -13.43
CA VAL A 104 -18.78 -2.82 -12.85
C VAL A 104 -18.34 -1.70 -11.88
N PRO A 105 -18.47 -0.41 -12.25
CA PRO A 105 -18.27 0.67 -11.31
C PRO A 105 -19.34 0.64 -10.21
N SER A 106 -18.98 1.09 -9.01
CA SER A 106 -19.94 1.24 -7.91
C SER A 106 -20.93 2.37 -8.19
N VAL A 107 -20.47 3.43 -8.86
CA VAL A 107 -21.30 4.57 -9.29
C VAL A 107 -20.83 5.04 -10.66
N CYS A 108 -21.77 5.23 -11.60
CA CYS A 108 -21.54 5.96 -12.85
C CYS A 108 -22.83 6.72 -13.22
N ASN A 109 -22.73 8.00 -13.56
CA ASN A 109 -23.89 8.82 -13.91
C ASN A 109 -24.17 8.94 -15.42
N ASP A 110 -23.31 8.37 -16.27
CA ASP A 110 -23.51 8.34 -17.72
C ASP A 110 -23.50 6.89 -18.22
N ARG A 111 -24.63 6.45 -18.78
CA ARG A 111 -24.79 5.06 -19.21
C ARG A 111 -23.94 4.72 -20.44
N ALA A 112 -23.80 5.64 -21.39
CA ALA A 112 -23.00 5.42 -22.58
C ALA A 112 -21.51 5.29 -22.22
N TYR A 113 -21.03 6.16 -21.33
CA TYR A 113 -19.66 6.05 -20.79
C TYR A 113 -19.46 4.74 -20.03
N GLN A 114 -20.42 4.32 -19.20
CA GLN A 114 -20.34 3.04 -18.49
C GLN A 114 -20.25 1.85 -19.45
N ASP A 115 -21.05 1.83 -20.51
CA ASP A 115 -21.06 0.75 -21.48
C ASP A 115 -19.71 0.67 -22.23
N GLU A 116 -19.11 1.80 -22.63
CA GLU A 116 -17.76 1.83 -23.23
C GLU A 116 -16.66 1.43 -22.25
N LEU A 117 -16.70 1.93 -21.01
CA LEU A 117 -15.73 1.57 -19.98
C LEU A 117 -15.78 0.07 -19.67
N THR A 118 -16.98 -0.51 -19.65
CA THR A 118 -17.19 -1.96 -19.49
C THR A 118 -16.54 -2.73 -20.64
N GLN A 119 -16.72 -2.27 -21.89
CA GLN A 119 -16.08 -2.90 -23.06
C GLN A 119 -14.56 -2.81 -23.00
N VAL A 120 -14.01 -1.65 -22.62
CA VAL A 120 -12.56 -1.45 -22.45
C VAL A 120 -11.98 -2.39 -21.40
N ILE A 121 -12.62 -2.50 -20.23
CA ILE A 121 -12.15 -3.39 -19.15
C ILE A 121 -12.26 -4.86 -19.58
N ASN A 122 -13.38 -5.27 -20.19
CA ASN A 122 -13.54 -6.65 -20.64
C ASN A 122 -12.54 -7.00 -21.76
N GLY A 123 -12.30 -6.11 -22.71
CA GLY A 123 -11.30 -6.30 -23.76
C GLY A 123 -9.89 -6.46 -23.18
N TYR A 124 -9.52 -5.66 -22.18
CA TYR A 124 -8.26 -5.87 -21.45
C TYR A 124 -8.20 -7.25 -20.78
N VAL A 125 -9.27 -7.67 -20.10
CA VAL A 125 -9.32 -8.96 -19.41
C VAL A 125 -9.23 -10.13 -20.39
N GLU A 126 -9.87 -10.03 -21.54
CA GLU A 126 -9.81 -11.06 -22.60
C GLU A 126 -8.43 -11.18 -23.21
N GLU A 127 -7.74 -10.06 -23.45
CA GLU A 127 -6.44 -10.06 -24.12
C GLU A 127 -5.25 -10.31 -23.19
N GLN A 128 -5.27 -9.71 -22.00
CA GLN A 128 -4.13 -9.66 -21.07
C GLN A 128 -4.35 -10.44 -19.78
N GLY A 129 -5.62 -10.63 -19.39
CA GLY A 129 -5.96 -11.19 -18.08
C GLY A 129 -5.46 -10.33 -16.90
N PHE A 130 -5.39 -10.95 -15.73
CA PHE A 130 -4.90 -10.32 -14.49
C PHE A 130 -3.53 -10.84 -14.04
N ASP A 131 -2.88 -11.70 -14.81
CA ASP A 131 -1.70 -12.46 -14.38
C ASP A 131 -0.54 -11.53 -14.00
N GLU A 132 -0.26 -10.49 -14.79
CA GLU A 132 0.82 -9.54 -14.49
C GLU A 132 0.55 -8.74 -13.21
N LEU A 133 -0.68 -8.26 -13.02
CA LEU A 133 -1.06 -7.53 -11.80
C LEU A 133 -1.02 -8.44 -10.57
N ALA A 134 -1.54 -9.65 -10.71
CA ALA A 134 -1.60 -10.64 -9.65
C ALA A 134 -0.21 -11.13 -9.24
N ARG A 135 0.70 -11.35 -10.20
CA ARG A 135 2.11 -11.66 -9.94
C ARG A 135 2.76 -10.56 -9.10
N ARG A 136 2.58 -9.29 -9.45
CA ARG A 136 3.17 -8.18 -8.68
C ARG A 136 2.56 -8.04 -7.29
N TYR A 137 1.26 -8.26 -7.13
CA TYR A 137 0.62 -8.30 -5.80
C TYR A 137 1.13 -9.47 -4.95
N ALA A 138 1.27 -10.66 -5.54
CA ALA A 138 1.83 -11.84 -4.86
C ALA A 138 3.29 -11.60 -4.45
N SER A 139 4.11 -11.01 -5.33
CA SER A 139 5.49 -10.64 -5.03
C SER A 139 5.58 -9.67 -3.84
N ASN A 140 4.63 -8.73 -3.73
CA ASN A 140 4.56 -7.80 -2.60
C ASN A 140 4.11 -8.44 -1.28
N LEU A 141 3.42 -9.58 -1.35
CA LEU A 141 3.20 -10.44 -0.19
C LEU A 141 4.49 -11.19 0.16
N ALA A 142 5.11 -11.86 -0.81
CA ALA A 142 6.29 -12.70 -0.63
C ALA A 142 7.50 -11.92 -0.07
N ASN A 143 7.79 -10.72 -0.59
CA ASN A 143 8.91 -9.88 -0.12
C ASN A 143 8.62 -9.13 1.19
N GLY A 144 7.42 -9.27 1.76
CA GLY A 144 7.06 -8.65 3.03
C GLY A 144 7.08 -7.11 3.01
N ARG A 145 6.85 -6.45 1.86
CA ARG A 145 6.86 -4.97 1.78
C ARG A 145 5.89 -4.33 2.76
N PHE A 146 4.79 -5.01 3.08
CA PHE A 146 3.81 -4.59 4.07
C PHE A 146 4.35 -4.47 5.51
N LEU A 147 5.56 -4.99 5.80
CA LEU A 147 6.24 -4.81 7.09
C LEU A 147 6.81 -3.38 7.26
N TRP A 148 6.95 -2.62 6.17
CA TRP A 148 7.53 -1.28 6.17
C TRP A 148 8.86 -1.23 6.95
N ARG A 149 8.94 -0.42 8.00
CA ARG A 149 10.15 -0.22 8.80
C ARG A 149 10.55 -1.48 9.57
N ASN A 150 9.61 -2.38 9.90
CA ASN A 150 9.92 -3.64 10.57
C ASN A 150 10.73 -4.59 9.68
N ARG A 151 10.75 -4.39 8.36
CA ARG A 151 11.58 -5.17 7.44
C ARG A 151 13.07 -4.82 7.54
N VAL A 152 13.39 -3.58 7.92
CA VAL A 152 14.75 -3.02 7.83
C VAL A 152 15.61 -3.57 8.96
N GLY A 153 16.72 -4.22 8.63
CA GLY A 153 17.65 -4.77 9.62
C GLY A 153 17.20 -6.09 10.28
N ALA A 154 16.16 -6.73 9.77
CA ALA A 154 15.73 -8.04 10.25
C ALA A 154 16.67 -9.16 9.78
N GLU A 155 17.06 -10.05 10.70
CA GLU A 155 17.95 -11.19 10.42
C GLU A 155 17.26 -12.18 9.48
N GLN A 156 16.01 -12.52 9.76
CA GLN A 156 15.20 -13.45 8.99
C GLN A 156 13.77 -12.96 8.90
N ILE A 157 13.14 -13.20 7.75
CA ILE A 157 11.74 -12.86 7.52
C ILE A 157 11.07 -14.04 6.81
N GLN A 158 10.15 -14.70 7.49
CA GLN A 158 9.32 -15.76 6.91
C GLN A 158 7.90 -15.24 6.73
N ILE A 159 7.39 -15.30 5.50
CA ILE A 159 6.00 -14.99 5.18
C ILE A 159 5.26 -16.30 4.93
N ARG A 160 4.13 -16.49 5.60
CA ARG A 160 3.22 -17.62 5.41
C ARG A 160 1.88 -17.08 4.97
N VAL A 161 1.44 -17.47 3.79
CA VAL A 161 0.13 -17.12 3.23
C VAL A 161 -0.74 -18.37 3.22
N THR A 162 -1.88 -18.31 3.89
CA THR A 162 -2.85 -19.41 3.93
C THR A 162 -4.09 -19.03 3.12
N GLY A 163 -4.44 -19.87 2.15
CA GLY A 163 -5.66 -19.74 1.34
C GLY A 163 -6.84 -20.50 1.93
N LYS A 164 -7.86 -20.73 1.10
CA LYS A 164 -8.95 -21.64 1.45
C LYS A 164 -8.45 -23.09 1.48
N GLU A 165 -9.25 -24.00 2.03
CA GLU A 165 -8.98 -25.45 1.96
C GLU A 165 -7.60 -25.90 2.49
N GLY A 166 -6.94 -25.07 3.32
CA GLY A 166 -5.63 -25.37 3.90
C GLY A 166 -4.43 -25.20 2.94
N GLN A 167 -4.58 -24.54 1.78
CA GLN A 167 -3.42 -24.20 0.94
C GLN A 167 -2.48 -23.25 1.69
N VAL A 168 -1.18 -23.52 1.63
CA VAL A 168 -0.16 -22.74 2.33
C VAL A 168 1.01 -22.48 1.39
N TRP A 169 1.40 -21.21 1.30
CA TRP A 169 2.62 -20.77 0.61
C TRP A 169 3.54 -20.12 1.63
N GLU A 170 4.82 -20.51 1.61
CA GLU A 170 5.85 -19.97 2.51
C GLU A 170 6.97 -19.35 1.71
N PHE A 171 7.40 -18.17 2.16
CA PHE A 171 8.41 -17.35 1.47
C PHE A 171 9.45 -16.88 2.48
N ASN A 172 10.73 -16.97 2.12
CA ASN A 172 11.77 -16.18 2.76
C ASN A 172 11.83 -14.81 2.06
N ALA A 173 11.45 -13.75 2.77
CA ALA A 173 11.20 -12.45 2.16
C ALA A 173 12.46 -11.76 1.60
N HIS A 174 13.65 -12.22 1.99
CA HIS A 174 14.92 -11.71 1.46
C HIS A 174 15.25 -12.25 0.08
N ASP A 175 14.61 -13.35 -0.34
CA ASP A 175 14.83 -13.95 -1.66
C ASP A 175 14.04 -13.21 -2.76
N TYR A 176 13.13 -12.30 -2.38
CA TYR A 176 12.27 -11.55 -3.29
C TYR A 176 12.63 -10.06 -3.30
N SER A 177 12.81 -9.51 -4.50
CA SER A 177 13.17 -8.10 -4.70
C SER A 177 12.06 -7.14 -4.26
N LEU A 178 12.46 -5.98 -3.72
CA LEU A 178 11.59 -4.82 -3.49
C LEU A 178 11.59 -3.82 -4.66
N ARG A 179 12.37 -4.09 -5.72
CA ARG A 179 12.50 -3.19 -6.88
C ARG A 179 11.98 -3.83 -8.15
N GLU A 180 12.17 -5.15 -8.27
CA GLU A 180 11.90 -5.93 -9.47
C GLU A 180 10.87 -7.03 -9.17
N PHE A 181 10.21 -7.51 -10.21
CA PHE A 181 9.14 -8.52 -10.15
C PHE A 181 9.45 -9.73 -11.03
N ASN A 182 10.71 -10.15 -11.04
CA ASN A 182 11.26 -11.20 -11.91
C ASN A 182 11.41 -12.57 -11.22
N ALA A 183 11.03 -12.70 -9.94
CA ALA A 183 11.01 -13.98 -9.26
C ALA A 183 10.02 -14.92 -9.97
N ASP A 184 10.43 -16.16 -10.17
CA ASP A 184 9.68 -17.19 -10.89
C ASP A 184 9.88 -18.54 -10.18
N ASP A 185 9.02 -18.80 -9.20
CA ASP A 185 8.97 -20.05 -8.46
C ASP A 185 7.53 -20.55 -8.34
N SER A 186 7.36 -21.84 -8.06
CA SER A 186 6.04 -22.47 -8.05
C SER A 186 5.11 -21.86 -7.00
N ALA A 187 5.61 -21.57 -5.79
CA ALA A 187 4.79 -21.04 -4.72
C ALA A 187 4.28 -19.63 -5.03
N LEU A 188 5.14 -18.78 -5.60
CA LEU A 188 4.75 -17.44 -6.05
C LEU A 188 3.74 -17.51 -7.19
N ASN A 189 3.96 -18.38 -8.17
CA ASN A 189 3.07 -18.54 -9.31
C ASN A 189 1.68 -19.06 -8.92
N GLU A 190 1.61 -20.02 -8.00
CA GLU A 190 0.34 -20.52 -7.46
C GLU A 190 -0.42 -19.42 -6.69
N LEU A 191 0.27 -18.66 -5.84
CA LEU A 191 -0.35 -17.54 -5.12
C LEU A 191 -0.82 -16.45 -6.10
N ALA A 192 -0.03 -16.12 -7.12
CA ALA A 192 -0.41 -15.17 -8.16
C ALA A 192 -1.66 -15.65 -8.91
N GLN A 193 -1.72 -16.93 -9.26
CA GLN A 193 -2.89 -17.50 -9.93
C GLN A 193 -4.15 -17.40 -9.07
N GLN A 194 -4.05 -17.65 -7.76
CA GLN A 194 -5.18 -17.46 -6.83
C GLN A 194 -5.66 -16.00 -6.83
N ILE A 195 -4.75 -15.03 -6.78
CA ILE A 195 -5.10 -13.61 -6.84
C ILE A 195 -5.75 -13.25 -8.19
N ALA A 196 -5.24 -13.76 -9.31
CA ALA A 196 -5.81 -13.54 -10.64
C ALA A 196 -7.24 -14.11 -10.77
N GLN A 197 -7.49 -15.31 -10.24
CA GLN A 197 -8.82 -15.91 -10.18
C GLN A 197 -9.79 -15.11 -9.31
N GLY A 198 -9.30 -14.50 -8.22
CA GLY A 198 -10.09 -13.57 -7.40
C GLY A 198 -10.47 -12.30 -8.16
N LEU A 199 -9.50 -11.67 -8.83
CA LEU A 199 -9.72 -10.43 -9.61
C LEU A 199 -10.64 -10.64 -10.82
N SER A 200 -10.58 -11.81 -11.45
CA SER A 200 -11.49 -12.20 -12.53
C SER A 200 -12.90 -12.54 -12.05
N GLY A 201 -13.12 -12.70 -10.74
CA GLY A 201 -14.40 -13.10 -10.17
C GLY A 201 -14.72 -14.59 -10.34
N GLN A 202 -13.76 -15.41 -10.78
CA GLN A 202 -13.93 -16.85 -10.93
C GLN A 202 -14.04 -17.56 -9.58
N ASN A 203 -13.30 -17.09 -8.57
CA ASN A 203 -13.25 -17.70 -7.24
C ASN A 203 -13.35 -16.64 -6.14
N PHE A 204 -13.95 -17.03 -5.01
CA PHE A 204 -13.81 -16.26 -3.78
C PHE A 204 -12.43 -16.51 -3.18
N VAL A 205 -11.66 -15.44 -2.97
CA VAL A 205 -10.31 -15.49 -2.41
C VAL A 205 -10.26 -14.73 -1.09
N LEU A 206 -9.92 -15.46 -0.03
CA LEU A 206 -9.58 -14.92 1.29
C LEU A 206 -8.25 -15.54 1.69
N LEU A 207 -7.27 -14.67 1.93
CA LEU A 207 -5.93 -15.04 2.34
C LEU A 207 -5.71 -14.58 3.78
N THR A 208 -5.09 -15.43 4.59
CA THR A 208 -4.49 -15.04 5.88
C THR A 208 -3.00 -14.92 5.67
N VAL A 209 -2.43 -13.77 5.99
CA VAL A 209 -1.01 -13.47 5.80
C VAL A 209 -0.37 -13.32 7.16
N GLU A 210 0.63 -14.14 7.43
CA GLU A 210 1.44 -14.11 8.65
C GLU A 210 2.88 -13.83 8.27
N ALA A 211 3.53 -12.89 8.96
CA ALA A 211 4.94 -12.59 8.78
C ALA A 211 5.67 -12.72 10.11
N GLN A 212 6.65 -13.60 10.20
CA GLN A 212 7.58 -13.68 11.32
C GLN A 212 8.87 -12.95 10.96
N VAL A 213 9.29 -12.02 11.82
CA VAL A 213 10.43 -11.12 11.61
C VAL A 213 11.35 -11.22 12.80
N ARG A 214 12.53 -11.81 12.63
CA ARG A 214 13.53 -11.94 13.68
C ARG A 214 14.31 -10.63 13.83
N LEU A 215 14.06 -9.92 14.92
CA LEU A 215 14.63 -8.59 15.19
C LEU A 215 15.66 -8.62 16.33
N GLY A 216 15.50 -9.55 17.26
CA GLY A 216 16.27 -9.62 18.50
C GLY A 216 15.44 -9.22 19.73
N ALA A 217 15.80 -9.77 20.88
CA ALA A 217 15.07 -9.57 22.13
C ALA A 217 14.99 -8.09 22.53
N GLY A 218 13.82 -7.64 22.99
CA GLY A 218 13.60 -6.28 23.49
C GLY A 218 13.57 -5.17 22.43
N GLN A 219 13.68 -5.49 21.14
CA GLN A 219 13.78 -4.46 20.09
C GLN A 219 12.47 -3.70 19.87
N GLU A 220 12.58 -2.42 19.49
CA GLU A 220 11.43 -1.58 19.12
C GLU A 220 10.78 -2.13 17.83
N VAL A 221 9.45 -2.14 17.81
CA VAL A 221 8.66 -2.43 16.61
C VAL A 221 7.93 -1.17 16.15
N PHE A 222 7.48 -1.16 14.90
CA PHE A 222 6.97 0.04 14.24
C PHE A 222 5.52 -0.13 13.75
N PRO A 223 4.53 0.09 14.64
CA PRO A 223 3.12 0.23 14.28
C PRO A 223 2.89 1.44 13.39
N SER A 224 1.67 1.56 12.87
CA SER A 224 1.19 2.80 12.27
C SER A 224 1.20 3.94 13.30
N GLN A 225 1.39 5.18 12.82
CA GLN A 225 1.29 6.38 13.66
C GLN A 225 -0.08 7.02 13.42
N GLU A 226 -0.73 7.45 14.50
CA GLU A 226 -1.94 8.26 14.45
C GLU A 226 -1.61 9.74 14.30
N LEU A 227 -2.47 10.46 13.56
CA LEU A 227 -2.33 11.90 13.42
C LEU A 227 -2.94 12.61 14.62
N VAL A 228 -2.12 13.37 15.34
CA VAL A 228 -2.59 14.24 16.42
C VAL A 228 -3.18 15.50 15.79
N LEU A 229 -4.52 15.54 15.64
CA LEU A 229 -5.23 16.70 15.07
C LEU A 229 -5.54 17.78 16.12
N ASP A 230 -5.74 17.39 17.38
CA ASP A 230 -6.03 18.32 18.46
C ASP A 230 -4.77 18.90 19.09
N SER A 231 -4.73 20.23 19.20
CA SER A 231 -3.62 20.99 19.80
C SER A 231 -3.45 20.78 21.31
N ASN A 232 -4.40 20.11 21.97
CA ASN A 232 -4.41 19.86 23.41
C ASN A 232 -3.87 18.47 23.81
N SER A 233 -3.35 17.68 22.86
CA SER A 233 -2.77 16.36 23.18
C SER A 233 -1.57 16.47 24.12
N SER A 234 -1.57 15.67 25.18
CA SER A 234 -0.44 15.54 26.11
C SER A 234 0.73 14.71 25.55
N LYS A 235 0.53 14.06 24.40
CA LYS A 235 1.52 13.21 23.71
C LYS A 235 1.89 13.79 22.34
N SER A 236 3.19 13.78 22.03
CA SER A 236 3.71 14.23 20.72
C SER A 236 3.67 13.15 19.65
N ARG A 237 3.51 11.88 20.03
CA ARG A 237 3.41 10.73 19.12
C ARG A 237 2.41 9.72 19.67
N LEU A 238 1.40 9.41 18.86
CA LEU A 238 0.41 8.36 19.11
C LEU A 238 0.61 7.20 18.14
N LEU A 239 0.52 5.97 18.64
CA LEU A 239 0.60 4.76 17.80
C LEU A 239 -0.79 4.14 17.61
N TYR A 240 -1.02 3.59 16.42
CA TYR A 240 -2.25 2.90 16.09
C TYR A 240 -2.33 1.56 16.82
N GLN A 241 -3.52 1.26 17.35
CA GLN A 241 -3.83 0.02 18.03
C GLN A 241 -5.29 -0.39 17.79
N VAL A 242 -5.54 -1.69 17.81
CA VAL A 242 -6.87 -2.32 17.76
C VAL A 242 -7.00 -3.17 19.02
N ASP A 243 -8.03 -2.92 19.84
CA ASP A 243 -8.25 -3.62 21.12
C ASP A 243 -6.98 -3.66 21.99
N GLU A 244 -6.32 -2.50 22.09
CA GLU A 244 -5.06 -2.28 22.82
C GLU A 244 -3.86 -3.07 22.26
N VAL A 245 -3.97 -3.68 21.09
CA VAL A 245 -2.86 -4.36 20.40
C VAL A 245 -2.31 -3.44 19.34
N ALA A 246 -1.00 -3.21 19.35
CA ALA A 246 -0.34 -2.38 18.35
C ALA A 246 -0.58 -2.95 16.94
N GLY A 247 -0.84 -2.07 15.97
CA GLY A 247 -1.23 -2.49 14.62
C GLY A 247 -0.68 -1.63 13.49
N ILE A 248 -0.84 -2.12 12.27
CA ILE A 248 -0.61 -1.36 11.04
C ILE A 248 -1.95 -1.14 10.35
N HIS A 249 -2.23 0.12 10.00
CA HIS A 249 -3.46 0.48 9.30
C HIS A 249 -3.62 -0.31 8.01
N SER A 250 -4.84 -0.78 7.75
CA SER A 250 -5.24 -1.49 6.54
C SER A 250 -4.84 -0.75 5.26
N GLN A 251 -5.04 0.57 5.17
CA GLN A 251 -4.63 1.36 3.99
C GLN A 251 -3.12 1.41 3.78
N LYS A 252 -2.31 1.24 4.85
CA LYS A 252 -0.84 1.20 4.77
C LYS A 252 -0.36 -0.18 4.31
N ILE A 253 -1.06 -1.26 4.68
CA ILE A 253 -0.87 -2.58 4.08
C ILE A 253 -1.25 -2.54 2.60
N GLY A 254 -2.44 -2.04 2.27
CA GLY A 254 -2.92 -1.91 0.89
C GLY A 254 -1.98 -1.07 0.00
N ASN A 255 -1.41 0.01 0.52
CA ASN A 255 -0.40 0.81 -0.19
C ASN A 255 0.85 -0.02 -0.53
N ALA A 256 1.36 -0.82 0.41
CA ALA A 256 2.49 -1.71 0.16
C ALA A 256 2.17 -2.76 -0.90
N LEU A 257 0.97 -3.37 -0.86
CA LEU A 257 0.55 -4.36 -1.85
C LEU A 257 0.46 -3.77 -3.26
N ARG A 258 -0.05 -2.55 -3.41
CA ARG A 258 -0.14 -1.87 -4.72
C ARG A 258 1.10 -1.10 -5.13
N THR A 259 2.24 -1.28 -4.46
CA THR A 259 3.54 -0.78 -4.90
C THR A 259 4.07 -1.64 -6.04
N ILE A 260 3.48 -1.45 -7.22
CA ILE A 260 3.68 -2.30 -8.39
C ILE A 260 3.99 -1.50 -9.67
N ASP A 261 3.81 -0.19 -9.65
CA ASP A 261 3.95 0.66 -10.83
C ASP A 261 5.44 0.85 -11.12
N THR A 262 5.97 0.11 -12.08
CA THR A 262 7.29 0.33 -12.70
C THR A 262 7.16 0.85 -14.12
N TRP A 263 5.96 1.27 -14.52
CA TRP A 263 5.63 1.67 -15.89
C TRP A 263 5.56 3.19 -16.03
N HIS A 264 5.96 3.93 -15.01
CA HIS A 264 5.96 5.39 -15.03
C HIS A 264 7.26 5.92 -15.64
N PRO A 265 7.24 7.13 -16.24
CA PRO A 265 8.42 7.73 -16.89
C PRO A 265 9.70 7.79 -16.03
N LEU A 266 9.56 7.84 -14.71
CA LEU A 266 10.68 7.93 -13.76
C LEU A 266 11.07 6.58 -13.11
N ALA A 267 10.68 5.45 -13.68
CA ALA A 267 10.87 4.13 -13.07
C ALA A 267 12.34 3.78 -12.83
N ASP A 268 13.24 4.19 -13.73
CA ASP A 268 14.68 3.97 -13.59
C ASP A 268 15.28 4.68 -12.35
N GLU A 269 14.72 5.83 -11.97
CA GLU A 269 15.21 6.62 -10.83
C GLU A 269 14.52 6.25 -9.51
N TYR A 270 13.21 6.00 -9.54
CA TYR A 270 12.41 5.80 -8.33
C TYR A 270 12.06 4.33 -8.04
N GLY A 271 12.23 3.44 -9.03
CA GLY A 271 11.79 2.05 -8.95
C GLY A 271 10.27 1.92 -8.85
N ALA A 272 9.79 0.77 -8.38
CA ALA A 272 8.36 0.55 -8.19
C ALA A 272 7.74 1.53 -7.18
N ILE A 273 6.68 2.22 -7.58
CA ILE A 273 5.87 3.08 -6.70
C ILE A 273 4.47 2.52 -6.48
N ALA A 274 3.80 3.00 -5.43
CA ALA A 274 2.40 2.72 -5.19
C ALA A 274 1.54 3.31 -6.32
N VAL A 275 0.67 2.49 -6.90
CA VAL A 275 -0.24 2.91 -7.97
C VAL A 275 -1.17 4.01 -7.46
N GLU A 276 -1.04 5.22 -7.98
CA GLU A 276 -1.86 6.40 -7.68
C GLU A 276 -2.20 7.11 -8.99
N PRO A 277 -3.36 7.80 -9.11
CA PRO A 277 -3.78 8.44 -10.37
C PRO A 277 -2.74 9.38 -11.03
N TYR A 278 -1.91 10.03 -10.21
CA TYR A 278 -0.83 10.92 -10.65
C TYR A 278 0.58 10.39 -10.30
N GLY A 279 0.70 9.13 -9.85
CA GLY A 279 1.96 8.53 -9.44
C GLY A 279 2.66 9.28 -8.30
N SER A 280 1.91 9.76 -7.31
CA SER A 280 2.44 10.59 -6.23
C SER A 280 3.22 9.78 -5.18
N VAL A 281 4.40 10.28 -4.83
CA VAL A 281 5.26 9.74 -3.77
C VAL A 281 5.45 10.82 -2.72
N THR A 282 4.56 10.82 -1.72
CA THR A 282 4.44 11.90 -0.71
C THR A 282 5.73 12.12 0.08
N SER A 283 6.47 11.05 0.41
CA SER A 283 7.74 11.14 1.15
C SER A 283 8.85 11.83 0.37
N ARG A 284 8.75 11.89 -0.97
CA ARG A 284 9.72 12.54 -1.85
C ARG A 284 9.20 13.84 -2.46
N GLY A 285 7.94 14.21 -2.20
CA GLY A 285 7.33 15.42 -2.75
C GLY A 285 7.24 15.45 -4.28
N ILE A 286 7.18 14.28 -4.93
CA ILE A 286 7.17 14.13 -6.40
C ILE A 286 5.90 13.42 -6.89
N ALA A 287 5.49 13.73 -8.13
CA ALA A 287 4.50 12.97 -8.88
C ALA A 287 5.15 12.45 -10.16
N CYS A 288 5.20 11.13 -10.31
CA CYS A 288 5.92 10.44 -11.40
C CYS A 288 5.11 10.35 -12.70
N ARG A 289 3.82 10.68 -12.66
CA ARG A 289 2.91 10.66 -13.82
C ARG A 289 2.22 12.01 -13.94
N GLN A 290 3.01 13.04 -14.23
CA GLN A 290 2.50 14.41 -14.36
C GLN A 290 1.53 14.51 -15.56
N PRO A 291 0.37 15.19 -15.43
CA PRO A 291 -0.58 15.33 -16.53
C PRO A 291 0.00 15.98 -17.80
N ARG A 292 1.02 16.83 -17.65
CA ARG A 292 1.75 17.45 -18.77
C ARG A 292 2.38 16.41 -19.72
N GLU A 293 2.72 15.23 -19.19
CA GLU A 293 3.34 14.12 -19.94
C GLU A 293 2.28 13.16 -20.50
N LYS A 294 1.00 13.39 -20.22
CA LYS A 294 -0.14 12.57 -20.67
C LYS A 294 -0.07 11.09 -20.25
N MET A 295 0.66 10.82 -19.17
CA MET A 295 0.84 9.48 -18.59
C MET A 295 0.11 9.30 -17.25
N ASP A 296 -0.70 10.29 -16.86
CA ASP A 296 -1.59 10.20 -15.70
C ASP A 296 -2.82 9.33 -16.01
N PHE A 297 -3.47 8.86 -14.96
CA PHE A 297 -4.62 7.95 -15.08
C PHE A 297 -5.77 8.55 -15.89
N TYR A 298 -6.10 9.82 -15.69
CA TYR A 298 -7.26 10.43 -16.33
C TYR A 298 -7.01 10.61 -17.82
N THR A 299 -5.84 11.12 -18.21
CA THR A 299 -5.50 11.26 -19.63
C THR A 299 -5.49 9.90 -20.34
N LEU A 300 -4.93 8.86 -19.72
CA LEU A 300 -4.90 7.51 -20.30
C LEU A 300 -6.30 6.91 -20.41
N LEU A 301 -7.11 7.00 -19.35
CA LEU A 301 -8.47 6.47 -19.33
C LEU A 301 -9.36 7.17 -20.35
N ASP A 302 -9.32 8.50 -20.42
CA ASP A 302 -10.15 9.28 -21.34
C ASP A 302 -9.76 9.02 -22.80
N ASN A 303 -8.47 8.96 -23.10
CA ASN A 303 -8.03 8.61 -24.45
C ASN A 303 -8.51 7.21 -24.85
N TRP A 304 -8.45 6.25 -23.94
CA TRP A 304 -8.85 4.88 -24.23
C TRP A 304 -10.37 4.73 -24.37
N VAL A 305 -11.14 5.25 -23.41
CA VAL A 305 -12.61 5.07 -23.35
C VAL A 305 -13.34 6.00 -24.30
N VAL A 306 -12.97 7.30 -24.34
CA VAL A 306 -13.71 8.30 -25.13
C VAL A 306 -13.21 8.38 -26.56
N LYS A 307 -11.90 8.24 -26.78
CA LYS A 307 -11.29 8.41 -28.12
C LYS A 307 -10.95 7.09 -28.81
N GLY A 308 -11.14 5.95 -28.14
CA GLY A 308 -10.73 4.64 -28.66
C GLY A 308 -9.22 4.48 -28.85
N GLN A 309 -8.41 5.34 -28.22
CA GLN A 309 -6.96 5.33 -28.32
C GLN A 309 -6.39 4.40 -27.26
N LYS A 310 -6.27 3.12 -27.61
CA LYS A 310 -5.70 2.09 -26.74
C LYS A 310 -4.22 2.40 -26.44
N PRO A 311 -3.81 2.49 -25.16
CA PRO A 311 -2.43 2.77 -24.81
C PRO A 311 -1.56 1.51 -24.90
N GLU A 312 -0.25 1.66 -24.75
CA GLU A 312 0.69 0.53 -24.63
C GLU A 312 0.31 -0.40 -23.48
N VAL A 313 0.64 -1.70 -23.60
CA VAL A 313 0.21 -2.76 -22.66
C VAL A 313 0.56 -2.42 -21.21
N GLU A 314 1.76 -1.91 -20.97
CA GLU A 314 2.22 -1.47 -19.64
C GLU A 314 1.33 -0.38 -19.03
N GLN A 315 0.85 0.55 -19.86
CA GLN A 315 -0.04 1.61 -19.41
C GLN A 315 -1.47 1.11 -19.22
N GLN A 316 -1.88 0.07 -19.93
CA GLN A 316 -3.13 -0.64 -19.65
C GLN A 316 -3.08 -1.30 -18.26
N HIS A 317 -1.98 -1.98 -17.92
CA HIS A 317 -1.78 -2.54 -16.58
C HIS A 317 -1.87 -1.47 -15.49
N TYR A 318 -1.23 -0.31 -15.71
CA TYR A 318 -1.33 0.83 -14.80
C TYR A 318 -2.78 1.30 -14.61
N VAL A 319 -3.52 1.53 -15.70
CA VAL A 319 -4.93 1.96 -15.64
C VAL A 319 -5.78 0.96 -14.86
N MET A 320 -5.64 -0.33 -15.14
CA MET A 320 -6.39 -1.38 -14.46
C MET A 320 -5.99 -1.50 -12.99
N ALA A 321 -4.72 -1.29 -12.65
CA ALA A 321 -4.26 -1.25 -11.28
C ALA A 321 -4.86 -0.07 -10.49
N VAL A 322 -5.08 1.09 -11.12
CA VAL A 322 -5.79 2.23 -10.49
C VAL A 322 -7.26 1.88 -10.26
N LEU A 323 -7.92 1.20 -11.20
CA LEU A 323 -9.30 0.73 -11.02
C LEU A 323 -9.41 -0.32 -9.89
N ILE A 324 -8.45 -1.24 -9.78
CA ILE A 324 -8.36 -2.23 -8.70
C ILE A 324 -8.13 -1.56 -7.35
N ARG A 325 -7.29 -0.52 -7.28
CA ARG A 325 -7.15 0.32 -6.09
C ARG A 325 -8.48 0.95 -5.70
N GLY A 326 -9.28 1.34 -6.68
CA GLY A 326 -10.54 2.03 -6.48
C GLY A 326 -10.35 3.50 -6.08
N GLY A 327 -11.46 4.22 -6.03
CA GLY A 327 -11.48 5.66 -5.77
C GLY A 327 -12.71 6.34 -6.38
N VAL A 328 -12.79 7.64 -6.16
CA VAL A 328 -13.77 8.53 -6.81
C VAL A 328 -13.02 9.29 -7.90
N PHE A 329 -13.45 9.12 -9.15
CA PHE A 329 -12.79 9.61 -10.37
C PHE A 329 -13.64 10.62 -11.15
N GLY A 330 -14.83 10.96 -10.66
CA GLY A 330 -15.68 11.96 -11.30
C GLY A 330 -15.05 13.35 -11.33
N GLU A 331 -15.45 14.14 -12.32
CA GLU A 331 -15.16 15.56 -12.40
C GLU A 331 -15.77 16.25 -11.17
N LYS A 332 -14.93 16.82 -10.29
CA LYS A 332 -15.45 17.69 -9.23
C LYS A 332 -16.03 18.93 -9.91
N SER A 333 -17.34 19.10 -9.85
CA SER A 333 -17.93 20.42 -9.92
C SER A 333 -17.41 21.21 -8.72
N GLU A 334 -16.59 22.24 -8.96
CA GLU A 334 -16.36 23.30 -7.98
C GLU A 334 -17.67 24.03 -7.64
#